data_AF-A0A4Y2JAZ2-F1
#
_entry.id   AF-A0A4Y2JAZ2-F1
#
_cell.length_a   1.000
_cell.length_b   1.000
_cell.length_c   1.000
_cell.angle_alpha   90.00
_cell.angle_beta   90.00
_cell.angle_gamma   90.00
#
_symmetry.space_group_name_H-M   'P 1'
#
loop_
_entity.id
_entity.type
_entity.pdbx_description
1 polymer ?
#
loop_
_entity_poly.entity_id
_entity_poly.type
_entity_poly.pdbx_seq_one_letter_code
_entity_poly.pdbx_strand_id
1 'polypeptide(L)'
;MHGTLFPVLPKLSIEDPAKWFKFVPDIQRIINSTVSRSTKLTPFELMTSVKMRNRADLKIKENLDEEYMNSIIQEKETIREEAKANIFRVQEENQRRRTAPIYKINDLVAFKRTQLAGGFKLKPKFLGPYKLVKIKPHT
;
A
#
# COMPACT_ATOMS: atom_id res chain seq x y z
N MET A 1 -5.92 -1.32 15.73
CA MET A 1 -6.89 -1.65 16.81
C MET A 1 -8.15 -2.31 16.27
N HIS A 2 -8.85 -1.72 15.29
CA HIS A 2 -10.03 -2.37 14.69
C HIS A 2 -9.70 -3.75 14.08
N GLY A 3 -8.57 -3.86 13.36
CA GLY A 3 -8.14 -5.12 12.74
C GLY A 3 -7.80 -6.26 13.70
N THR A 4 -7.52 -5.98 14.98
CA THR A 4 -7.21 -7.00 15.99
C THR A 4 -8.39 -7.33 16.90
N LEU A 5 -9.27 -6.37 17.17
CA LEU A 5 -10.43 -6.55 18.05
C LEU A 5 -11.56 -7.36 17.40
N PHE A 6 -11.91 -6.99 16.16
CA PHE A 6 -13.02 -7.59 15.41
C PHE A 6 -12.88 -9.09 15.12
N PRO A 7 -11.69 -9.64 14.80
CA PRO A 7 -11.57 -11.08 14.61
C PRO A 7 -11.53 -11.89 15.92
N VAL A 8 -11.07 -11.30 17.02
CA VAL A 8 -10.93 -12.01 18.31
C VAL A 8 -12.27 -12.16 19.03
N LEU A 9 -13.14 -11.14 18.98
CA LEU A 9 -14.44 -11.17 19.66
C LEU A 9 -15.35 -12.35 19.23
N PRO A 10 -15.53 -12.63 17.92
CA PRO A 10 -16.26 -13.80 17.44
C PRO A 10 -15.59 -15.12 17.84
N LYS A 11 -14.26 -15.19 17.82
CA LYS A 11 -13.51 -16.40 18.21
C LYS A 11 -13.66 -16.76 19.69
N LEU A 12 -13.79 -15.76 20.57
CA LEU A 12 -14.07 -16.01 21.99
C LEU A 12 -15.54 -16.34 22.24
N SER A 13 -16.44 -15.95 21.34
CA SER A 13 -17.89 -16.09 21.46
C SER A 13 -18.46 -17.18 20.56
N ILE A 14 -17.63 -18.17 20.16
CA ILE A 14 -18.03 -19.24 19.22
C ILE A 14 -19.25 -20.01 19.74
N GLU A 15 -19.33 -20.24 21.06
CA GLU A 15 -20.43 -20.99 21.68
C GLU A 15 -21.73 -20.18 21.78
N ASP A 16 -21.63 -18.86 21.97
CA ASP A 16 -22.79 -17.96 22.04
C ASP A 16 -22.45 -16.55 21.52
N PRO A 17 -22.69 -16.29 20.22
CA PRO A 17 -22.36 -15.01 19.59
C PRO A 17 -23.07 -13.80 20.22
N ALA A 18 -24.22 -13.98 20.87
CA ALA A 18 -24.96 -12.87 21.50
C ALA A 18 -24.30 -12.38 22.80
N LYS A 19 -23.38 -13.17 23.38
CA LYS A 19 -22.70 -12.87 24.66
C LYS A 19 -21.31 -12.28 24.50
N TRP A 20 -20.95 -11.79 23.31
CA TRP A 20 -19.64 -11.20 23.02
C TRP A 20 -19.22 -10.07 23.97
N PHE A 21 -20.20 -9.31 24.48
CA PHE A 21 -19.96 -8.20 25.40
C PHE A 21 -19.27 -8.61 26.70
N LYS A 22 -19.38 -9.88 27.11
CA LYS A 22 -18.73 -10.41 28.32
C LYS A 22 -17.20 -10.40 28.22
N PHE A 23 -16.66 -10.53 27.01
CA PHE A 23 -15.21 -10.61 26.77
C PHE A 23 -14.57 -9.23 26.55
N VAL A 24 -15.37 -8.18 26.38
CA VAL A 24 -14.89 -6.81 26.12
C VAL A 24 -13.99 -6.28 27.25
N PRO A 25 -14.34 -6.41 28.55
CA PRO A 25 -13.49 -5.92 29.63
C PRO A 25 -12.13 -6.61 29.67
N ASP A 26 -12.09 -7.92 29.37
CA ASP A 26 -10.86 -8.70 29.38
C ASP A 26 -9.95 -8.32 28.19
N ILE A 27 -10.53 -8.15 27.00
CA ILE A 27 -9.80 -7.66 25.82
C ILE A 27 -9.26 -6.26 26.06
N GLN A 28 -10.06 -5.35 26.61
CA GLN A 28 -9.62 -3.99 26.93
C GLN A 28 -8.46 -4.00 27.93
N ARG A 29 -8.55 -4.83 28.97
CA ARG A 29 -7.45 -5.02 29.94
C ARG A 29 -6.18 -5.50 29.25
N ILE A 30 -6.28 -6.49 28.37
CA ILE A 30 -5.13 -7.03 27.65
C ILE A 30 -4.51 -5.97 26.75
N ILE A 31 -5.29 -5.32 25.88
CA ILE A 31 -4.80 -4.27 24.97
C ILE A 31 -4.08 -3.16 25.74
N ASN A 32 -4.64 -2.71 26.87
CA ASN A 32 -4.05 -1.64 27.68
C ASN A 32 -2.77 -2.07 28.42
N SER A 33 -2.56 -3.38 28.58
CA SER A 33 -1.36 -3.97 29.18
C SER A 33 -0.35 -4.53 28.18
N THR A 34 -0.70 -4.56 26.89
CA THR A 34 0.20 -5.04 25.85
C THR A 34 1.20 -3.95 25.50
N VAL A 35 2.48 -4.31 25.47
CA VAL A 35 3.56 -3.40 25.13
C VAL A 35 3.50 -3.07 23.64
N SER A 36 3.47 -1.80 23.29
CA SER A 36 3.55 -1.39 21.89
C SER A 36 4.99 -1.45 21.38
N ARG A 37 5.19 -1.95 20.16
CA ARG A 37 6.53 -2.10 19.56
C ARG A 37 7.26 -0.76 19.39
N SER A 38 6.52 0.31 19.05
CA SER A 38 7.07 1.63 18.77
C SER A 38 7.51 2.37 20.03
N THR A 39 6.71 2.28 21.10
CA THR A 39 6.95 3.02 22.34
C THR A 39 7.66 2.20 23.41
N LYS A 40 7.73 0.87 23.25
CA LYS A 40 8.30 -0.08 24.23
C LYS A 40 7.63 -0.04 25.62
N LEU A 41 6.50 0.66 25.73
CA LEU A 41 5.71 0.83 26.95
C LEU A 41 4.26 0.42 26.67
N THR A 42 3.52 0.08 27.74
CA THR A 42 2.08 -0.20 27.63
C THR A 42 1.28 1.11 27.58
N PRO A 43 0.13 1.15 26.89
CA PRO A 43 -0.75 2.31 26.91
C PRO A 43 -1.15 2.73 28.33
N PHE A 44 -1.36 1.77 29.24
CA PHE A 44 -1.68 2.06 30.64
C PHE A 44 -0.54 2.71 31.40
N GLU A 45 0.70 2.22 31.25
CA GLU A 45 1.88 2.86 31.85
C GLU A 45 2.11 4.24 31.27
N LEU A 46 1.88 4.46 29.97
CA LEU A 46 2.01 5.79 29.36
C LEU A 46 1.03 6.80 29.97
N MET A 47 -0.18 6.36 30.32
CA MET A 47 -1.22 7.21 30.88
C MET A 47 -1.09 7.41 32.40
N THR A 48 -0.70 6.36 33.14
CA THR A 48 -0.74 6.35 34.60
C THR A 48 0.63 6.31 35.26
N SER A 49 1.69 6.07 34.49
CA SER A 49 3.06 5.82 34.97
C SER A 49 3.19 4.63 35.93
N VAL A 50 2.17 3.78 36.04
CA VAL A 50 2.14 2.60 36.92
C VAL A 50 1.98 1.33 36.08
N LYS A 51 2.65 0.24 36.49
CA LYS A 51 2.50 -1.07 35.86
C LYS A 51 1.16 -1.69 36.24
N MET A 52 0.38 -2.11 35.25
CA MET A 52 -0.90 -2.80 35.49
C MET A 52 -0.64 -4.18 36.11
N ARG A 53 -1.32 -4.50 37.23
CA ARG A 53 -1.31 -5.85 37.81
C ARG A 53 -2.37 -6.71 37.11
N ASN A 54 -1.94 -7.59 36.23
CA ASN A 54 -2.85 -8.49 35.51
C ASN A 54 -2.76 -9.93 36.00
N ARG A 55 -3.92 -10.55 36.27
CA ARG A 55 -4.06 -12.00 36.22
C ARG A 55 -4.13 -12.36 34.75
N ALA A 56 -3.14 -13.08 34.26
CA ALA A 56 -3.00 -13.35 32.84
C ALA A 56 -4.04 -14.38 32.39
N ASP A 57 -5.04 -13.95 31.62
CA ASP A 57 -5.83 -14.86 30.77
C ASP A 57 -4.99 -15.19 29.54
N LEU A 58 -4.03 -16.11 29.73
CA LEU A 58 -3.01 -16.48 28.73
C LEU A 58 -3.62 -16.81 27.37
N LYS A 59 -4.80 -17.46 27.37
CA LYS A 59 -5.51 -17.88 26.17
C LYS A 59 -6.02 -16.72 25.32
N ILE A 60 -6.54 -15.65 25.94
CA ILE A 60 -7.03 -14.48 25.19
C ILE A 60 -5.86 -13.70 24.62
N LYS A 61 -4.76 -13.62 25.37
CA LYS A 61 -3.53 -12.96 24.92
C LYS A 61 -2.91 -13.68 23.71
N GLU A 62 -2.81 -15.00 23.76
CA GLU A 62 -2.27 -15.82 22.66
C GLU A 62 -3.10 -15.62 21.38
N ASN A 63 -4.43 -15.69 21.47
CA ASN A 63 -5.31 -15.42 20.34
C ASN A 63 -5.14 -14.01 19.75
N LEU A 64 -4.91 -12.99 20.60
CA LEU A 64 -4.67 -11.61 20.15
C LEU A 64 -3.32 -11.46 19.44
N ASP A 65 -2.28 -12.12 19.96
CA ASP A 65 -0.93 -12.09 19.38
C ASP A 65 -0.91 -12.82 18.02
N GLU A 66 -1.59 -13.96 17.89
CA GLU A 66 -1.76 -14.67 16.61
C GLU A 66 -2.47 -13.81 15.56
N GLU A 67 -3.61 -13.20 15.90
CA GLU A 67 -4.35 -12.32 14.99
C GLU A 67 -3.54 -11.11 14.56
N TYR A 68 -2.80 -10.52 15.49
CA TYR A 68 -1.90 -9.43 15.18
C TYR A 68 -0.82 -9.85 14.18
N MET A 69 -0.20 -11.01 14.37
CA MET A 69 0.78 -11.55 13.43
C MET A 69 0.18 -11.87 12.07
N ASN A 70 -1.00 -12.48 12.02
CA ASN A 70 -1.71 -12.78 10.78
C ASN A 70 -2.04 -11.51 10.00
N SER A 71 -2.50 -10.45 10.68
CA SER A 71 -2.80 -9.16 10.04
C SER A 71 -1.55 -8.53 9.40
N ILE A 72 -0.39 -8.62 10.07
CA ILE A 72 0.88 -8.13 9.52
C ILE A 72 1.32 -8.96 8.31
N ILE A 73 1.13 -10.28 8.35
CA ILE A 73 1.50 -11.17 7.26
C ILE A 73 0.64 -10.84 6.02
N GLN A 74 -0.68 -10.73 6.19
CA GLN A 74 -1.60 -10.36 5.12
C GLN A 74 -1.25 -9.00 4.52
N GLU A 75 -1.00 -7.98 5.34
CA GLU A 75 -0.58 -6.66 4.87
C GLU A 75 0.71 -6.74 4.04
N LYS A 76 1.71 -7.50 4.49
CA LYS A 76 2.95 -7.71 3.72
C LYS A 76 2.72 -8.45 2.41
N GLU A 77 1.84 -9.44 2.40
CA GLU A 77 1.49 -10.20 1.19
C GLU A 77 0.79 -9.31 0.16
N THR A 78 -0.20 -8.51 0.59
CA THR A 78 -0.88 -7.55 -0.31
C THR A 78 0.11 -6.58 -0.95
N ILE A 79 1.04 -5.99 -0.16
CA ILE A 79 2.09 -5.09 -0.68
C ILE A 79 2.98 -5.81 -1.71
N ARG A 80 3.35 -7.08 -1.46
CA ARG A 80 4.16 -7.88 -2.38
C ARG A 80 3.40 -8.18 -3.67
N GLU A 81 2.12 -8.52 -3.58
CA GLU A 81 1.26 -8.80 -4.75
C GLU A 81 1.08 -7.55 -5.61
N GLU A 82 0.80 -6.41 -5.01
CA GLU A 82 0.69 -5.12 -5.70
C GLU A 82 2.02 -4.74 -6.37
N ALA A 83 3.14 -4.88 -5.66
CA ALA A 83 4.46 -4.63 -6.22
C ALA A 83 4.74 -5.55 -7.42
N LYS A 84 4.41 -6.85 -7.31
CA LYS A 84 4.56 -7.82 -8.39
C LYS A 84 3.72 -7.44 -9.62
N ALA A 85 2.46 -7.06 -9.42
CA ALA A 85 1.56 -6.63 -10.48
C ALA A 85 2.09 -5.36 -11.20
N ASN A 86 2.59 -4.39 -10.43
CA ASN A 86 3.15 -3.16 -10.99
C ASN A 86 4.45 -3.41 -11.77
N ILE A 87 5.36 -4.24 -11.24
CA ILE A 87 6.58 -4.64 -11.95
C ILE A 87 6.23 -5.35 -13.26
N PHE A 88 5.29 -6.29 -13.22
CA PHE A 88 4.84 -7.02 -14.41
C PHE A 88 4.28 -6.07 -15.48
N ARG A 89 3.43 -5.12 -15.07
CA ARG A 89 2.87 -4.11 -15.97
C ARG A 89 3.96 -3.26 -16.63
N VAL A 90 4.95 -2.79 -15.88
CA VAL A 90 6.08 -2.01 -16.41
C VAL A 90 6.94 -2.86 -17.35
N GLN A 91 7.15 -4.14 -17.04
CA GLN A 91 7.90 -5.06 -17.89
C GLN A 91 7.19 -5.29 -19.23
N GLU A 92 5.88 -5.56 -19.23
CA GLU A 92 5.11 -5.68 -20.47
C GLU A 92 5.16 -4.41 -21.31
N GLU A 93 5.05 -3.24 -20.68
CA GLU A 93 5.16 -1.96 -21.37
C GLU A 93 6.55 -1.79 -21.99
N ASN A 94 7.61 -2.09 -21.23
CA ASN A 94 8.99 -2.00 -21.71
C ASN A 94 9.31 -3.00 -22.83
N GLN A 95 8.75 -4.21 -22.82
CA GLN A 95 8.90 -5.14 -23.94
C GLN A 95 8.27 -4.62 -25.24
N ARG A 96 7.19 -3.84 -25.12
CA ARG A 96 6.51 -3.21 -26.28
C ARG A 96 7.14 -1.88 -26.70
N ARG A 97 8.06 -1.32 -25.90
CA ARG A 97 8.76 -0.07 -26.24
C ARG A 97 9.77 -0.34 -27.35
N ARG A 98 9.55 0.29 -28.50
CA ARG A 98 10.56 0.37 -29.56
C ARG A 98 11.68 1.31 -29.12
N THR A 99 12.91 1.00 -29.52
CA THR A 99 14.04 1.91 -29.33
C THR A 99 13.74 3.26 -29.97
N ALA A 100 14.11 4.34 -29.28
CA ALA A 100 13.93 5.67 -29.82
C ALA A 100 14.75 5.79 -31.12
N PRO A 101 14.17 6.34 -32.20
CA PRO A 101 14.93 6.58 -33.43
C PRO A 101 16.06 7.57 -33.14
N ILE A 102 17.28 7.20 -33.54
CA ILE A 102 18.46 8.07 -33.46
C ILE A 102 18.48 8.94 -34.72
N TYR A 103 18.34 10.24 -34.53
CA TYR A 103 18.36 11.20 -35.63
C TYR A 103 19.78 11.65 -35.99
N LYS A 104 19.99 12.01 -37.26
CA LYS A 104 21.22 12.60 -37.77
C LYS A 104 20.97 14.02 -38.28
N ILE A 105 22.03 14.82 -38.33
CA ILE A 105 21.98 16.16 -38.96
C ILE A 105 21.60 15.96 -40.42
N ASN A 106 20.71 16.82 -40.92
CA ASN A 106 20.11 16.78 -42.25
C ASN A 106 18.96 15.77 -42.46
N ASP A 107 18.55 14.99 -41.47
CA ASP A 107 17.35 14.15 -41.59
C ASP A 107 16.08 15.01 -41.75
N LEU A 108 15.14 14.50 -42.55
CA LEU A 108 13.80 15.05 -42.72
C LEU A 108 12.86 14.46 -41.66
N VAL A 109 12.36 15.31 -40.77
CA VAL A 109 11.50 14.93 -39.66
C VAL A 109 10.21 15.76 -39.67
N ALA A 110 9.12 15.17 -39.18
CA ALA A 110 7.85 15.86 -39.03
C ALA A 110 7.46 15.89 -37.56
N PHE A 111 7.05 17.06 -37.05
CA PHE A 111 6.64 17.18 -35.65
C PHE A 111 5.14 16.88 -35.51
N LYS A 112 4.79 16.01 -34.56
CA LYS A 112 3.39 15.74 -34.22
C LYS A 112 2.81 16.99 -33.56
N ARG A 113 1.65 17.44 -34.04
CA ARG A 113 0.97 18.61 -33.47
C ARG A 113 0.46 18.27 -32.05
N THR A 114 0.92 19.02 -31.05
CA THR A 114 0.57 18.82 -29.62
C THR A 114 -0.56 19.72 -29.14
N GLN A 115 -0.86 20.79 -29.87
CA GLN A 115 -1.91 21.73 -29.51
C GLN A 115 -3.30 21.12 -29.78
N LEU A 116 -4.01 20.78 -28.69
CA LEU A 116 -5.41 20.35 -28.68
C LEU A 116 -6.32 21.60 -28.61
N ALA A 117 -6.41 22.37 -29.70
CA ALA A 117 -7.42 23.43 -29.79
C ALA A 117 -8.59 23.01 -30.70
N GLY A 118 -9.74 23.67 -30.54
CA GLY A 118 -10.89 23.49 -31.42
C GLY A 118 -10.54 23.82 -32.87
N GLY A 119 -11.10 23.06 -33.84
CA GLY A 119 -10.91 23.32 -35.27
C GLY A 119 -9.75 22.56 -35.94
N PHE A 120 -9.09 21.62 -35.24
CA PHE A 120 -8.02 20.78 -35.83
C PHE A 120 -8.46 19.42 -36.39
N LYS A 121 -9.76 19.08 -36.33
CA LYS A 121 -10.28 17.76 -36.80
C LYS A 121 -9.96 17.50 -38.29
N LEU A 122 -9.97 18.54 -39.12
CA LEU A 122 -9.67 18.45 -40.57
C LEU A 122 -8.25 18.89 -40.94
N LYS A 123 -7.41 19.29 -39.97
CA LYS A 123 -6.04 19.73 -40.24
C LYS A 123 -5.06 18.55 -40.15
N PRO A 124 -3.94 18.59 -40.90
CA PRO A 124 -2.94 17.53 -40.85
C PRO A 124 -2.35 17.35 -39.43
N LYS A 125 -2.15 16.08 -39.06
CA LYS A 125 -1.66 15.67 -37.72
C LYS A 125 -0.19 16.03 -37.48
N PHE A 126 0.59 16.18 -38.54
CA PHE A 126 2.02 16.49 -38.50
C PHE A 126 2.28 17.83 -39.18
N LEU A 127 3.23 18.59 -38.63
CA LEU A 127 3.69 19.85 -39.20
C LEU A 127 4.96 19.59 -40.00
N GLY A 128 4.87 19.87 -41.31
CA GLY A 128 5.97 19.97 -42.26
C GLY A 128 6.90 18.75 -42.35
N PRO A 129 7.70 18.67 -43.42
CA PRO A 129 9.01 18.09 -43.32
C PRO A 129 10.01 19.21 -42.93
N TYR A 130 10.60 19.09 -41.76
CA TYR A 130 11.69 19.95 -41.29
C TYR A 130 13.01 19.22 -41.43
N LYS A 131 14.08 19.98 -41.68
CA LYS A 131 15.44 19.45 -41.73
C LYS A 131 16.14 19.70 -40.40
N LEU A 132 16.73 18.67 -39.82
CA LEU A 132 17.47 18.81 -38.57
C LEU A 132 18.80 19.57 -38.78
N VAL A 133 18.92 20.73 -38.14
CA VAL A 133 20.12 21.59 -38.22
C VAL A 133 21.11 21.31 -37.09
N LYS A 134 20.62 20.96 -35.90
CA LYS A 134 21.45 20.73 -34.72
C LYS A 134 20.82 19.68 -33.81
N ILE A 135 21.64 18.76 -33.32
CA ILE A 135 21.27 17.78 -32.30
C ILE A 135 21.82 18.28 -30.97
N LYS A 136 20.96 18.35 -29.95
CA LYS A 136 21.39 18.61 -28.57
C LYS A 136 21.53 17.28 -27.83
N PRO A 137 22.60 17.06 -27.05
CA PRO A 137 22.71 15.89 -26.19
C PRO A 137 21.61 15.92 -25.12
N HIS A 138 21.03 14.76 -24.79
CA HIS A 138 20.15 14.64 -23.64
C HIS A 138 20.99 14.80 -22.36
N THR A 139 20.67 15.83 -21.57
CA THR A 139 21.22 16.05 -20.22
C THR A 139 20.18 15.62 -19.20
#